data_AF-A0A7C7YFL7-F1
#
_entry.id   AF-A0A7C7YFL7-F1
#
_cell.length_a   1.000
_cell.length_b   1.000
_cell.length_c   1.000
_cell.angle_alpha   90.00
_cell.angle_beta   90.00
_cell.angle_gamma   90.00
#
_symmetry.space_group_name_H-M   'P 1'
#
loop_
_entity.id
_entity.type
_entity.pdbx_description
1 polymer ?
#
loop_
_entity_poly.entity_id
_entity_poly.type
_entity_poly.pdbx_seq_one_letter_code
_entity_poly.pdbx_strand_id
1 'polypeptide(L)'
;MAVGSLAGLLERILDTSFVHCGKPGEVMFSKALEKTRLDHPGLRRSDVLIVGDTLQTELRGGRDFGLDTLLVLSGHTQASRWPAPKK
;
A
#
# COMPACT_ATOMS: atom_id res chain seq x y z
N MET A 1 2.80 -3.30 13.28
CA MET A 1 1.52 -3.67 13.95
C MET A 1 1.21 -2.83 15.20
N ALA A 2 2.19 -2.38 15.99
CA ALA A 2 1.95 -1.65 17.24
C ALA A 2 1.14 -0.34 17.13
N VAL A 3 1.40 0.49 16.11
CA VAL A 3 0.68 1.78 15.94
C VAL A 3 -0.78 1.57 15.53
N GLY A 4 -1.07 0.61 14.64
CA GLY A 4 -2.42 0.32 14.17
C GLY A 4 -3.30 -0.26 15.27
N SER A 5 -2.76 -1.12 16.15
CA SER A 5 -3.50 -1.67 17.28
C SER A 5 -3.86 -0.60 18.31
N LEU A 6 -2.96 0.36 18.57
CA LEU A 6 -3.24 1.47 19.48
C LEU A 6 -4.27 2.43 18.88
N ALA A 7 -4.13 2.77 17.60
CA ALA A 7 -5.10 3.59 16.89
C ALA A 7 -6.50 2.98 16.95
N GLY A 8 -6.65 1.70 16.62
CA GLY A 8 -7.95 1.01 16.66
C GLY A 8 -8.55 0.92 18.07
N LEU A 9 -7.73 0.82 19.11
CA LEU A 9 -8.22 0.89 20.49
C LEU A 9 -8.79 2.28 20.81
N LEU A 10 -8.06 3.34 20.44
CA LEU A 10 -8.48 4.72 20.68
C LEU A 10 -9.72 5.10 19.88
N GLU A 11 -9.81 4.70 18.61
CA GLU A 11 -11.00 4.89 17.77
C GLU A 11 -12.24 4.28 18.41
N ARG A 12 -12.11 3.07 18.98
CA ARG A 12 -13.22 2.38 19.64
C ARG A 12 -13.63 3.04 20.97
N ILE A 13 -12.69 3.60 21.71
CA ILE A 13 -12.97 4.30 22.98
C ILE A 13 -13.61 5.66 22.72
N LEU A 14 -13.14 6.37 21.70
CA LEU A 14 -13.54 7.74 21.38
C LEU A 14 -14.71 7.84 20.39
N ASP A 15 -15.21 6.70 19.89
CA ASP A 15 -16.22 6.60 18.83
C ASP A 15 -15.93 7.52 17.63
N THR A 16 -14.66 7.52 17.20
CA THR A 16 -14.16 8.36 16.12
C THR A 16 -13.31 7.54 15.16
N SER A 17 -13.18 8.00 13.93
CA SER A 17 -12.31 7.38 12.92
C SER A 17 -11.15 8.30 12.60
N PHE A 18 -9.93 7.77 12.64
CA PHE A 18 -8.74 8.50 12.28
C PHE A 18 -8.44 8.41 10.79
N VAL A 19 -7.76 9.43 10.29
CA VAL A 19 -7.22 9.39 8.93
C VAL A 19 -5.95 8.53 8.96
N HIS A 20 -6.02 7.33 8.39
CA HIS A 20 -4.84 6.46 8.25
C HIS A 20 -3.95 6.92 7.09
N CYS A 21 -2.82 7.54 7.43
CA CYS A 21 -1.84 8.03 6.45
C CYS A 21 -0.85 6.96 5.95
N GLY A 22 -0.95 5.72 6.44
CA GLY A 22 -0.08 4.60 6.05
C GLY A 22 -0.75 3.66 5.05
N LYS A 23 0.03 2.72 4.49
CA LYS A 23 -0.49 1.65 3.62
C LYS A 23 -1.53 0.79 4.38
N PRO A 24 -2.59 0.29 3.73
CA PRO A 24 -2.91 0.41 2.30
C PRO A 24 -3.58 1.73 1.89
N GLY A 25 -3.73 2.71 2.80
CA GLY A 25 -4.43 3.97 2.52
C GLY A 25 -3.81 4.80 1.40
N GLU A 26 -4.65 5.47 0.63
CA GLU A 26 -4.27 6.21 -0.58
C GLU A 26 -3.31 7.39 -0.32
N VAL A 27 -3.38 8.00 0.87
CA VAL A 27 -2.60 9.20 1.22
C VAL A 27 -1.09 8.97 1.02
N MET A 28 -0.59 7.80 1.40
CA MET A 28 0.83 7.47 1.27
C MET A 28 1.25 7.36 -0.20
N PHE A 29 0.45 6.68 -1.02
CA PHE A 29 0.72 6.47 -2.45
C PHE A 29 0.59 7.78 -3.25
N SER A 30 -0.40 8.61 -2.91
CA SER A 30 -0.61 9.92 -3.52
C SER A 30 0.60 10.83 -3.30
N LYS A 31 1.09 10.91 -2.05
CA LYS A 31 2.29 11.69 -1.72
C LYS A 31 3.55 11.16 -2.39
N ALA A 32 3.69 9.84 -2.49
CA ALA A 32 4.82 9.24 -3.19
C ALA A 32 4.81 9.61 -4.69
N LEU A 33 3.66 9.47 -5.36
CA LEU A 33 3.51 9.81 -6.77
C LEU A 33 3.71 11.31 -7.04
N GLU A 34 3.18 12.18 -6.17
CA GLU A 34 3.39 13.62 -6.24
C GLU A 34 4.88 13.96 -6.18
N LYS A 35 5.59 13.41 -5.19
CA LYS A 35 7.03 13.61 -5.06
C LYS A 35 7.79 13.12 -6.28
N THR A 36 7.51 11.91 -6.77
CA THR A 36 8.17 11.36 -7.96
C THR A 36 7.91 12.20 -9.21
N ARG A 37 6.74 12.83 -9.35
CA ARG A 37 6.44 13.73 -10.48
C ARG A 37 7.19 15.05 -10.40
N LEU A 38 7.52 15.54 -9.20
CA LEU A 38 8.39 16.70 -9.04
C LEU A 38 9.82 16.38 -9.50
N ASP A 39 10.31 15.19 -9.17
CA ASP A 39 11.65 14.72 -9.58
C ASP A 39 11.70 14.34 -11.08
N HIS A 40 10.58 13.86 -11.64
CA HIS A 40 10.44 13.43 -13.03
C HIS A 40 9.19 14.06 -13.70
N PRO A 41 9.32 15.29 -14.22
CA PRO A 41 8.24 15.95 -14.94
C PRO A 41 7.76 15.12 -16.13
N GLY A 42 6.44 14.94 -16.25
CA GLY A 42 5.81 14.16 -17.33
C GLY A 42 5.58 12.67 -17.00
N LEU A 43 6.00 12.20 -15.83
CA LEU A 43 5.76 10.83 -15.37
C LEU A 43 4.25 10.51 -15.24
N ARG A 44 3.81 9.49 -15.97
CA ARG A 44 2.42 9.01 -15.96
C ARG A 44 2.26 7.88 -14.96
N ARG A 45 1.02 7.61 -14.55
CA ARG A 45 0.73 6.49 -13.64
C ARG A 45 1.12 5.14 -14.22
N SER A 46 1.00 4.97 -15.54
CA SER A 46 1.43 3.77 -16.27
C SER A 46 2.95 3.53 -16.24
N ASP A 47 3.73 4.55 -15.87
CA ASP A 47 5.18 4.45 -15.81
C ASP A 47 5.66 4.08 -14.38
N VAL A 48 4.71 3.82 -13.45
CA VAL A 48 4.99 3.55 -12.03
C VAL A 48 4.57 2.14 -11.65
N LEU A 49 5.53 1.41 -11.09
CA LEU A 49 5.33 0.07 -10.55
C LEU A 49 5.52 0.08 -9.03
N ILE A 50 4.52 -0.40 -8.29
CA ILE A 50 4.63 -0.63 -6.85
C ILE A 50 5.27 -1.99 -6.62
N VAL A 51 6.43 -2.03 -5.97
CA VAL A 51 7.12 -3.26 -5.59
C VAL A 51 7.00 -3.46 -4.08
N GLY A 52 6.58 -4.64 -3.65
CA GLY A 52 6.40 -4.94 -2.23
C GLY A 52 6.42 -6.43 -1.91
N ASP A 53 6.57 -6.76 -0.63
CA ASP A 53 6.60 -8.12 -0.11
C ASP A 53 5.32 -8.48 0.66
N THR A 54 4.39 -7.54 0.82
CA THR A 54 3.15 -7.71 1.60
C THR A 54 1.89 -7.55 0.74
N LEU A 55 1.00 -8.56 0.78
CA LEU A 55 -0.24 -8.54 0.01
C LEU A 55 -1.23 -7.46 0.48
N GLN A 56 -1.45 -7.38 1.80
CA GLN A 56 -2.55 -6.62 2.38
C GLN A 56 -2.30 -5.11 2.43
N THR A 57 -1.03 -4.70 2.39
CA THR A 57 -0.63 -3.30 2.53
C THR A 57 -0.10 -2.75 1.22
N GLU A 58 0.86 -3.41 0.59
CA GLU A 58 1.55 -2.86 -0.59
C GLU A 58 0.82 -3.17 -1.87
N LEU A 59 0.55 -4.45 -2.12
CA LEU A 59 -0.13 -4.87 -3.35
C LEU A 59 -1.58 -4.39 -3.38
N ARG A 60 -2.31 -4.57 -2.27
CA ARG A 60 -3.68 -4.05 -2.17
C ARG A 60 -3.70 -2.53 -2.33
N GLY A 61 -2.86 -1.81 -1.59
CA GLY A 61 -2.81 -0.35 -1.68
C GLY A 61 -2.43 0.16 -3.07
N GLY A 62 -1.44 -0.46 -3.72
CA GLY A 62 -1.03 -0.10 -5.08
C GLY A 62 -2.13 -0.36 -6.12
N ARG A 63 -2.83 -1.50 -6.02
CA ARG A 63 -3.94 -1.83 -6.92
C ARG A 63 -5.14 -0.93 -6.71
N ASP A 64 -5.54 -0.71 -5.45
CA ASP A 64 -6.67 0.16 -5.10
C ASP A 64 -6.39 1.60 -5.56
N PHE A 65 -5.13 2.03 -5.53
CA PHE A 65 -4.67 3.32 -6.05
C PHE A 65 -4.55 3.39 -7.60
N GLY A 66 -4.71 2.26 -8.29
CA GLY A 66 -4.69 2.16 -9.75
C GLY A 66 -3.29 2.15 -10.37
N LEU A 67 -2.30 1.59 -9.67
CA LEU A 67 -0.96 1.37 -10.18
C LEU A 67 -0.68 -0.12 -10.41
N ASP A 68 0.25 -0.41 -11.32
CA ASP A 68 0.76 -1.75 -11.48
C ASP A 68 1.52 -2.18 -10.22
N THR A 69 1.43 -3.46 -9.88
CA THR A 69 2.00 -4.01 -8.64
C THR A 69 2.82 -5.26 -8.93
N LEU A 70 3.97 -5.38 -8.25
CA LEU A 70 4.85 -6.54 -8.30
C LEU A 70 5.10 -7.05 -6.88
N LEU A 71 4.82 -8.33 -6.67
CA LEU A 71 5.13 -9.04 -5.43
C LEU A 71 6.55 -9.61 -5.49
N VAL A 72 7.35 -9.32 -4.47
CA VAL A 72 8.60 -10.04 -4.22
C VAL A 72 8.41 -11.04 -3.08
N LEU A 73 8.98 -12.24 -3.23
CA LEU A 73 8.85 -13.33 -2.27
C LEU A 73 10.05 -13.46 -1.32
N SER A 74 10.92 -12.44 -1.31
CA SER A 74 12.08 -12.36 -0.42
C SER A 74 11.74 -11.91 1.00
N GLY A 75 10.49 -11.48 1.25
CA GLY A 75 10.06 -10.91 2.52
C GLY A 75 8.90 -11.66 3.17
N HIS A 76 7.92 -10.93 3.66
CA HIS A 76 6.85 -11.44 4.52
C HIS A 76 5.91 -12.42 3.81
N THR A 77 5.52 -12.15 2.56
CA THR A 77 4.65 -13.07 1.80
C THR A 77 5.49 -14.22 1.24
N GLN A 78 5.30 -15.41 1.81
CA GLN A 78 5.88 -16.63 1.28
C GLN A 78 5.12 -17.14 0.05
N ALA A 79 5.83 -17.83 -0.84
CA ALA A 79 5.26 -18.46 -2.04
C ALA A 79 4.06 -19.38 -1.73
N SER A 80 4.12 -20.10 -0.60
CA SER A 80 3.05 -21.00 -0.13
C SER A 80 1.74 -20.27 0.21
N ARG A 81 1.83 -18.99 0.58
CA ARG A 81 0.69 -18.13 0.92
C ARG A 81 0.09 -17.42 -0.28
N TRP A 82 0.77 -17.46 -1.42
CA TRP A 82 0.27 -16.87 -2.65
C TRP A 82 -0.69 -17.84 -3.33
N PRO A 83 -1.99 -17.50 -3.48
CA PRO A 83 -2.88 -18.28 -4.33
C PRO A 83 -2.38 -18.12 -5.76
N ALA A 84 -1.80 -19.18 -6.32
CA ALA A 84 -1.32 -19.16 -7.69
C ALA A 84 -2.39 -18.56 -8.62
N PRO A 85 -2.00 -17.67 -9.56
CA PRO A 85 -2.97 -17.07 -10.47
C PRO A 85 -3.68 -18.20 -11.21
N LYS A 86 -5.02 -18.21 -11.15
CA LYS A 86 -5.81 -19.11 -12.00
C LYS A 86 -5.51 -18.72 -13.45
N LYS A 87 -5.04 -19.69 -14.22
CA LYS A 87 -4.83 -19.57 -15.67
C LYS A 87 -6.12 -19.13 -16.36
#